data_AF-A0A6J4RX78-F1
#
_entry.id   AF-A0A6J4RX78-F1
#
_cell.length_a   1.000
_cell.length_b   1.000
_cell.length_c   1.000
_cell.angle_alpha   90.00
_cell.angle_beta   90.00
_cell.angle_gamma   90.00
#
_symmetry.space_group_name_H-M   'P 1'
#
loop_
_entity.id
_entity.type
_entity.pdbx_description
1 polymer ?
#
loop_
_entity_poly.entity_id
_entity_poly.type
_entity_poly.pdbx_seq_one_letter_code
_entity_poly.pdbx_strand_id
1 'polypeptide(L)'
;MSDEVIIAGAAIDEAYAHESAATRRKFVAGAAGLMGSMGMLGMAGSASAATGRAATHRRRHEGPNTVENVVAVATTAEALATIINTKGAQVKGLDAVTKRNIEAAARHEFIHYQTLTSRAIGGKALTTKFWIPDAVFASPEGLLGTLVVGDQVFVNAYLLGATVFARPGGNASARLARIASEFMAVEMVHRALALQSLGKLGNDRAFAKFSQVEEVEGLPTSGQPGFKNILTAVEILKSAGIGFGEEGTVKQGAFYELSDFIAQVPNPSDVNTRNPA
;
A
#
# COMPACT_ATOMS: atom_id res chain seq x y z
N MET A 1 -1.17 5.93 33.56
CA MET A 1 -0.16 5.90 32.48
C MET A 1 0.46 4.51 32.55
N SER A 2 -0.08 3.59 31.76
CA SER A 2 0.02 2.14 32.01
C SER A 2 0.92 1.45 30.99
N ASP A 3 1.88 0.67 31.50
CA ASP A 3 2.56 -0.58 31.09
C ASP A 3 2.67 -1.04 29.60
N GLU A 4 2.01 -0.42 28.64
CA GLU A 4 2.00 -0.81 27.22
C GLU A 4 3.22 -0.30 26.44
N VAL A 5 4.00 0.63 27.00
CA VAL A 5 5.20 1.23 26.37
C VAL A 5 6.46 0.39 26.60
N ILE A 6 6.47 -0.50 27.61
CA ILE A 6 7.69 -1.20 28.07
C ILE A 6 7.97 -2.48 27.25
N ILE A 7 6.94 -3.14 26.70
CA ILE A 7 7.09 -4.46 26.09
C ILE A 7 7.71 -4.39 24.67
N ALA A 8 7.42 -3.32 23.90
CA ALA A 8 7.94 -3.17 22.53
C ALA A 8 9.40 -2.70 22.47
N GLY A 9 9.88 -1.99 23.50
CA GLY A 9 11.28 -1.57 23.60
C GLY A 9 12.22 -2.75 23.92
N ALA A 10 11.80 -3.64 24.82
CA ALA A 10 12.61 -4.77 25.28
C ALA A 10 12.96 -5.77 24.17
N ALA A 11 12.04 -6.04 23.24
CA ALA A 11 12.26 -6.98 22.14
C ALA A 11 13.25 -6.47 21.07
N ILE A 12 13.35 -5.15 20.90
CA ILE A 12 14.30 -4.52 19.96
C ILE A 12 15.69 -4.41 20.60
N ASP A 13 15.77 -4.07 21.88
CA ASP A 13 17.03 -4.08 22.63
C ASP A 13 17.61 -5.50 22.72
N GLU A 14 16.77 -6.53 22.81
CA GLU A 14 17.21 -7.93 22.78
C GLU A 14 17.65 -8.39 21.37
N ALA A 15 16.93 -7.99 20.30
CA ALA A 15 17.26 -8.37 18.93
C ALA A 15 18.55 -7.70 18.39
N TYR A 16 18.92 -6.53 18.90
CA TYR A 16 20.09 -5.76 18.44
C TYR A 16 21.09 -5.43 19.55
N ALA A 17 21.04 -6.17 20.67
CA ALA A 17 21.97 -6.04 21.80
C ALA A 17 23.46 -6.14 21.39
N HIS A 18 23.73 -6.85 20.29
CA HIS A 18 25.06 -7.12 19.76
C HIS A 18 25.61 -6.00 18.85
N GLU A 19 24.81 -4.99 18.51
CA GLU A 19 25.26 -3.87 17.67
C GLU A 19 25.51 -2.59 18.46
N SER A 20 26.49 -1.80 18.02
CA SER A 20 26.80 -0.53 18.68
C SER A 20 25.72 0.53 18.45
N ALA A 21 25.43 1.34 19.47
CA ALA A 21 24.47 2.46 19.36
C ALA A 21 24.88 3.52 18.30
N ALA A 22 26.14 3.52 17.86
CA ALA A 22 26.63 4.35 16.76
C ALA A 22 26.27 3.77 15.38
N THR A 23 26.23 2.44 15.23
CA THR A 23 25.80 1.74 14.00
C THR A 23 24.31 1.98 13.73
N ARG A 24 23.48 1.90 14.77
CA ARG A 24 22.02 2.16 14.70
C ARG A 24 21.69 3.57 14.20
N ARG A 25 22.46 4.59 14.62
CA ARG A 25 22.28 5.99 14.19
C ARG A 25 22.80 6.28 12.77
N LYS A 26 23.83 5.58 12.31
CA LYS A 26 24.35 5.71 10.94
C LYS A 26 23.42 5.08 9.90
N PHE A 27 22.66 4.04 10.26
CA PHE A 27 21.66 3.44 9.37
C PHE A 27 20.49 4.39 9.08
N VAL A 28 20.04 5.14 10.10
CA VAL A 28 18.98 6.17 9.97
C VAL A 28 19.44 7.37 9.13
N ALA A 29 20.72 7.76 9.23
CA ALA A 29 21.28 8.86 8.43
C ALA A 29 21.54 8.48 6.96
N GLY A 30 21.86 7.22 6.66
CA GLY A 30 22.12 6.73 5.30
C GLY A 30 20.87 6.64 4.41
N ALA A 31 19.70 6.37 4.99
CA ALA A 31 18.44 6.24 4.25
C ALA A 31 17.88 7.58 3.73
N ALA A 32 18.25 8.71 4.34
CA ALA A 32 17.81 10.04 3.91
C ALA A 32 18.62 10.58 2.71
N GLY A 33 19.88 10.14 2.53
CA GLY A 33 20.77 10.64 1.49
C GLY A 33 20.65 9.94 0.12
N LEU A 34 20.03 8.76 0.05
CA LEU A 34 19.95 7.96 -1.18
C LEU A 34 18.66 8.16 -2.00
N MET A 35 17.63 8.79 -1.44
CA MET A 35 16.38 9.08 -2.17
C MET A 35 16.36 10.46 -2.84
N GLY A 36 17.31 11.35 -2.50
CA GLY A 36 17.46 12.65 -3.16
C GLY A 36 18.24 12.62 -4.48
N SER A 37 18.82 11.47 -4.86
CA SER A 37 19.73 11.34 -6.01
C SER A 37 19.24 10.41 -7.13
N MET A 38 18.04 9.83 -7.02
CA MET A 38 17.45 9.00 -8.08
C MET A 38 16.77 9.81 -9.21
N GLY A 39 16.99 11.13 -9.24
CA GLY A 39 16.53 12.04 -10.28
C GLY A 39 17.49 12.27 -11.46
N MET A 40 18.68 11.67 -11.48
CA MET A 40 19.58 11.73 -12.65
C MET A 40 20.38 10.45 -12.79
N LEU A 41 20.11 9.65 -13.83
CA LEU A 41 21.05 8.87 -14.64
C LEU A 41 20.28 7.89 -15.54
N GLY A 42 19.75 8.43 -16.63
CA GLY A 42 19.43 7.65 -17.83
C GLY A 42 20.60 7.70 -18.81
N MET A 43 20.88 6.56 -19.45
CA MET A 43 21.82 6.30 -20.56
C MET A 43 23.32 6.15 -20.25
N ALA A 44 23.81 4.89 -20.31
CA ALA A 44 24.88 4.46 -21.23
C ALA A 44 25.27 2.96 -21.04
N GLY A 45 25.19 2.18 -22.12
CA GLY A 45 26.28 1.32 -22.62
C GLY A 45 26.63 -0.03 -21.96
N SER A 46 26.16 -1.11 -22.59
CA SER A 46 26.85 -2.33 -23.08
C SER A 46 28.05 -3.00 -22.35
N ALA A 47 27.84 -4.29 -22.05
CA ALA A 47 28.68 -5.49 -22.26
C ALA A 47 30.12 -5.64 -21.68
N SER A 48 30.35 -6.69 -20.87
CA SER A 48 31.32 -7.79 -21.11
C SER A 48 31.41 -8.79 -19.93
N ALA A 49 31.86 -10.02 -20.22
CA ALA A 49 31.69 -11.24 -19.43
C ALA A 49 32.92 -11.70 -18.60
N ALA A 50 32.67 -12.70 -17.73
CA ALA A 50 33.59 -13.68 -17.09
C ALA A 50 34.47 -13.15 -15.93
N THR A 51 34.73 -13.82 -14.80
CA THR A 51 34.93 -15.24 -14.44
C THR A 51 34.67 -15.46 -12.93
N GLY A 52 34.53 -16.72 -12.50
CA GLY A 52 33.91 -17.12 -11.24
C GLY A 52 34.71 -17.04 -9.94
N ARG A 53 33.97 -17.16 -8.83
CA ARG A 53 34.39 -17.82 -7.58
C ARG A 53 33.15 -18.08 -6.71
N ALA A 54 33.03 -19.31 -6.21
CA ALA A 54 31.97 -19.73 -5.30
C ALA A 54 31.99 -18.89 -4.02
N ALA A 55 30.94 -18.10 -3.82
CA ALA A 55 30.67 -17.40 -2.58
C ALA A 55 29.17 -17.56 -2.26
N THR A 56 28.89 -18.28 -1.17
CA THR A 56 27.70 -18.26 -0.32
C THR A 56 26.41 -17.67 -0.90
N HIS A 57 25.32 -18.45 -0.89
CA HIS A 57 23.93 -18.06 -1.20
C HIS A 57 23.37 -16.91 -0.34
N ARG A 58 23.96 -15.72 -0.38
CA ARG A 58 23.25 -14.45 -0.16
C ARG A 58 23.06 -13.84 -1.54
N ARG A 59 22.01 -14.27 -2.24
CA ARG A 59 21.45 -13.42 -3.29
C ARG A 59 21.00 -12.14 -2.60
N ARG A 60 21.81 -11.07 -2.67
CA ARG A 60 21.28 -9.72 -2.55
C ARG A 60 20.07 -9.67 -3.49
N HIS A 61 18.94 -9.21 -2.97
CA HIS A 61 17.70 -9.10 -3.72
C HIS A 61 17.86 -8.00 -4.79
N GLU A 62 18.52 -8.33 -5.89
CA GLU A 62 18.63 -7.50 -7.07
C GLU A 62 17.30 -7.59 -7.81
N GLY A 63 16.38 -6.70 -7.49
CA GLY A 63 15.07 -6.61 -8.10
C GLY A 63 14.16 -5.64 -7.34
N PRO A 64 13.12 -5.12 -7.99
CA PRO A 64 12.28 -4.08 -7.40
C PRO A 64 11.46 -4.56 -6.19
N ASN A 65 11.31 -5.86 -5.99
CA ASN A 65 10.52 -6.48 -4.90
C ASN A 65 11.37 -6.74 -3.64
N THR A 66 11.88 -5.67 -3.04
CA THR A 66 12.52 -5.71 -1.72
C THR A 66 11.49 -5.45 -0.61
N VAL A 67 11.82 -5.79 0.63
CA VAL A 67 10.95 -5.51 1.79
C VAL A 67 10.69 -4.01 1.89
N GLU A 68 11.74 -3.21 1.70
CA GLU A 68 11.71 -1.76 1.78
C GLU A 68 10.79 -1.16 0.72
N ASN A 69 10.90 -1.61 -0.53
CA ASN A 69 10.04 -1.12 -1.61
C ASN A 69 8.58 -1.52 -1.40
N VAL A 70 8.32 -2.75 -0.94
CA VAL A 70 6.95 -3.19 -0.63
C VAL A 70 6.33 -2.36 0.48
N VAL A 71 7.05 -2.17 1.59
CA VAL A 71 6.54 -1.38 2.70
C VAL A 71 6.36 0.08 2.29
N ALA A 72 7.28 0.68 1.51
CA ALA A 72 7.15 2.06 1.06
C ALA A 72 5.96 2.27 0.11
N VAL A 73 5.77 1.36 -0.85
CA VAL A 73 4.62 1.40 -1.76
C VAL A 73 3.31 1.20 -1.00
N ALA A 74 3.22 0.19 -0.13
CA ALA A 74 2.05 -0.04 0.71
C ALA A 74 1.73 1.18 1.58
N THR A 75 2.73 1.73 2.29
CA THR A 75 2.52 2.92 3.15
C THR A 75 2.01 4.12 2.35
N THR A 76 2.50 4.32 1.12
CA THR A 76 2.04 5.39 0.22
C THR A 76 0.61 5.14 -0.26
N ALA A 77 0.30 3.89 -0.61
CA ALA A 77 -1.00 3.45 -1.06
C ALA A 77 -2.07 3.64 0.03
N GLU A 78 -1.78 3.24 1.27
CA GLU A 78 -2.68 3.43 2.41
C GLU A 78 -2.96 4.91 2.72
N ALA A 79 -1.96 5.78 2.56
CA ALA A 79 -2.16 7.23 2.68
C ALA A 79 -3.14 7.76 1.62
N LEU A 80 -2.98 7.34 0.36
CA LEU A 80 -3.89 7.70 -0.73
C LEU A 80 -5.31 7.17 -0.49
N ALA A 81 -5.46 5.89 -0.13
CA ALA A 81 -6.75 5.27 0.07
C ALA A 81 -7.49 5.84 1.28
N THR A 82 -6.76 6.22 2.35
CA THR A 82 -7.33 6.97 3.48
C THR A 82 -7.97 8.28 3.00
N ILE A 83 -7.29 9.04 2.15
CA ILE A 83 -7.82 10.30 1.60
C ILE A 83 -9.04 10.03 0.71
N ILE A 84 -8.92 9.11 -0.25
CA ILE A 84 -10.00 8.81 -1.22
C ILE A 84 -11.25 8.34 -0.47
N ASN A 85 -11.14 7.41 0.48
CA ASN A 85 -12.31 6.91 1.21
C ASN A 85 -12.89 7.98 2.15
N THR A 86 -12.05 8.77 2.85
CA THR A 86 -12.54 9.84 3.74
C THR A 86 -13.29 10.91 2.96
N LYS A 87 -12.74 11.35 1.81
CA LYS A 87 -13.41 12.32 0.95
C LYS A 87 -14.61 11.69 0.23
N GLY A 88 -14.46 10.45 -0.22
CA GLY A 88 -15.45 9.67 -0.95
C GLY A 88 -16.74 9.46 -0.17
N ALA A 89 -16.67 9.27 1.15
CA ALA A 89 -17.84 9.19 2.02
C ALA A 89 -18.74 10.45 1.98
N GLN A 90 -18.24 11.57 1.45
CA GLN A 90 -18.97 12.83 1.28
C GLN A 90 -19.61 12.98 -0.12
N VAL A 91 -19.35 12.06 -1.06
CA VAL A 91 -19.93 12.08 -2.41
C VAL A 91 -21.45 11.97 -2.32
N LYS A 92 -22.15 12.86 -3.05
CA LYS A 92 -23.61 12.88 -3.09
C LYS A 92 -24.13 11.70 -3.90
N GLY A 93 -25.27 11.15 -3.51
CA GLY A 93 -25.94 10.07 -4.22
C GLY A 93 -25.57 8.66 -3.76
N LEU A 94 -24.63 8.50 -2.82
CA LEU A 94 -24.39 7.23 -2.15
C LEU A 94 -25.61 6.86 -1.28
N ASP A 95 -26.08 5.62 -1.37
CA ASP A 95 -27.04 5.10 -0.41
C ASP A 95 -26.40 4.93 0.98
N ALA A 96 -27.23 4.80 2.01
CA ALA A 96 -26.76 4.77 3.40
C ALA A 96 -25.83 3.59 3.71
N VAL A 97 -26.03 2.44 3.08
CA VAL A 97 -25.21 1.25 3.30
C VAL A 97 -23.86 1.42 2.62
N THR A 98 -23.86 1.83 1.35
CA THR A 98 -22.62 2.11 0.61
C THR A 98 -21.79 3.18 1.31
N LYS A 99 -22.40 4.30 1.72
CA LYS A 99 -21.70 5.35 2.45
C LYS A 99 -21.05 4.81 3.74
N ARG A 100 -21.79 4.04 4.55
CA ARG A 100 -21.28 3.46 5.79
C ARG A 100 -20.09 2.51 5.54
N ASN A 101 -20.13 1.73 4.46
CA ASN A 101 -19.02 0.85 4.08
C ASN A 101 -17.78 1.65 3.65
N ILE A 102 -17.95 2.77 2.92
CA ILE A 102 -16.83 3.66 2.58
C ILE A 102 -16.25 4.36 3.82
N GLU A 103 -17.10 4.75 4.78
CA GLU A 103 -16.63 5.28 6.07
C GLU A 103 -15.84 4.25 6.89
N ALA A 104 -16.24 2.98 6.84
CA ALA A 104 -15.49 1.88 7.45
C ALA A 104 -14.16 1.65 6.74
N ALA A 105 -14.14 1.61 5.40
CA ALA A 105 -12.92 1.50 4.60
C ALA A 105 -11.94 2.64 4.92
N ALA A 106 -12.41 3.89 4.98
CA ALA A 106 -11.58 5.04 5.37
C ALA A 106 -10.88 4.84 6.72
N ARG A 107 -11.57 4.25 7.70
CA ARG A 107 -11.00 3.92 9.00
C ARG A 107 -10.00 2.78 8.91
N HIS A 108 -10.28 1.74 8.12
CA HIS A 108 -9.37 0.62 7.90
C HIS A 108 -8.06 1.08 7.26
N GLU A 109 -8.10 1.85 6.18
CA GLU A 109 -6.88 2.34 5.50
C GLU A 109 -6.04 3.23 6.41
N PHE A 110 -6.70 4.03 7.26
CA PHE A 110 -5.97 4.83 8.23
C PHE A 110 -5.28 3.95 9.29
N ILE A 111 -5.92 2.88 9.74
CA ILE A 111 -5.32 1.88 10.66
C ILE A 111 -4.18 1.12 9.97
N HIS A 112 -4.32 0.76 8.69
CA HIS A 112 -3.28 0.13 7.90
C HIS A 112 -2.05 1.06 7.79
N TYR A 113 -2.28 2.33 7.44
CA TYR A 113 -1.25 3.37 7.41
C TYR A 113 -0.54 3.53 8.77
N GLN A 114 -1.29 3.62 9.87
CA GLN A 114 -0.73 3.71 11.22
C GLN A 114 0.10 2.47 11.59
N THR A 115 -0.35 1.29 11.19
CA THR A 115 0.36 0.04 11.43
C THR A 115 1.69 0.01 10.67
N LEU A 116 1.68 0.35 9.38
CA LEU A 116 2.88 0.39 8.54
C LEU A 116 3.88 1.46 9.02
N THR A 117 3.41 2.61 9.47
CA THR A 117 4.24 3.71 9.98
C THR A 117 4.64 3.56 11.45
N SER A 118 4.12 2.54 12.14
CA SER A 118 4.46 2.26 13.53
C SER A 118 5.95 2.02 13.69
N ARG A 119 6.49 2.22 14.91
CA ARG A 119 7.91 1.94 15.20
C ARG A 119 8.31 0.49 14.92
N ALA A 120 7.35 -0.44 14.95
CA ALA A 120 7.59 -1.86 14.74
C ALA A 120 7.87 -2.20 13.27
N ILE A 121 7.25 -1.50 12.33
CA ILE A 121 7.44 -1.72 10.88
C ILE A 121 8.36 -0.65 10.28
N GLY A 122 8.23 0.60 10.71
CA GLY A 122 9.09 1.71 10.29
C GLY A 122 8.87 2.14 8.84
N GLY A 123 7.72 1.83 8.27
CA GLY A 123 7.34 2.21 6.92
C GLY A 123 7.28 3.72 6.75
N LYS A 124 7.68 4.17 5.56
CA LYS A 124 7.65 5.58 5.17
C LYS A 124 6.98 5.69 3.82
N ALA A 125 5.92 6.49 3.75
CA ALA A 125 5.33 6.84 2.47
C ALA A 125 6.35 7.61 1.62
N LEU A 126 6.32 7.38 0.31
CA LEU A 126 7.07 8.15 -0.68
C LEU A 126 6.53 9.59 -0.77
N THR A 127 5.23 9.76 -0.54
CA THR A 127 4.52 11.03 -0.42
C THR A 127 3.24 10.80 0.39
N THR A 128 2.75 11.85 1.04
CA THR A 128 1.40 11.92 1.63
C THR A 128 0.50 12.94 0.92
N LYS A 129 1.06 13.59 -0.11
CA LYS A 129 0.39 14.54 -1.00
C LYS A 129 0.07 13.89 -2.33
N PHE A 130 -1.18 13.96 -2.75
CA PHE A 130 -1.65 13.33 -3.97
C PHE A 130 -2.46 14.30 -4.82
N TRP A 131 -2.24 14.25 -6.12
CA TRP A 131 -3.17 14.84 -7.09
C TRP A 131 -4.23 13.80 -7.43
N ILE A 132 -5.51 14.10 -7.19
CA ILE A 132 -6.62 13.18 -7.45
C ILE A 132 -7.55 13.83 -8.50
N PRO A 133 -7.87 13.13 -9.61
CA PRO A 133 -8.79 13.64 -10.62
C PRO A 133 -10.18 13.94 -10.07
N ASP A 134 -10.81 15.03 -10.52
CA ASP A 134 -12.15 15.43 -10.07
C ASP A 134 -13.20 14.34 -10.35
N ALA A 135 -13.00 13.58 -11.43
CA ALA A 135 -13.85 12.47 -11.83
C ALA A 135 -14.01 11.40 -10.73
N VAL A 136 -13.02 11.24 -9.85
CA VAL A 136 -13.10 10.30 -8.71
C VAL A 136 -14.23 10.68 -7.76
N PHE A 137 -14.47 11.97 -7.54
CA PHE A 137 -15.46 12.45 -6.57
C PHE A 137 -16.72 13.04 -7.23
N ALA A 138 -16.79 13.03 -8.57
CA ALA A 138 -17.89 13.62 -9.33
C ALA A 138 -19.20 12.82 -9.21
N SER A 139 -19.14 11.50 -9.01
CA SER A 139 -20.32 10.66 -8.84
C SER A 139 -20.02 9.38 -8.02
N PRO A 140 -21.06 8.70 -7.50
CA PRO A 140 -20.92 7.37 -6.91
C PRO A 140 -20.17 6.38 -7.82
N GLU A 141 -20.47 6.35 -9.11
CA GLU A 141 -19.84 5.44 -10.07
C GLU A 141 -18.37 5.76 -10.28
N GLY A 142 -18.00 7.04 -10.35
CA GLY A 142 -16.61 7.48 -10.41
C GLY A 142 -15.81 7.04 -9.18
N LEU A 143 -16.38 7.23 -7.98
CA LEU A 143 -15.77 6.81 -6.73
C LEU A 143 -15.63 5.30 -6.65
N LEU A 144 -16.74 4.56 -6.79
CA LEU A 144 -16.76 3.10 -6.63
C LEU A 144 -15.92 2.42 -7.71
N GLY A 145 -15.91 2.92 -8.95
CA GLY A 145 -15.03 2.43 -10.00
C GLY A 145 -13.55 2.62 -9.64
N THR A 146 -13.21 3.78 -9.05
CA THR A 146 -11.85 4.05 -8.56
C THR A 146 -11.47 3.11 -7.42
N LEU A 147 -12.36 2.87 -6.46
CA LEU A 147 -12.13 1.92 -5.36
C LEU A 147 -11.92 0.50 -5.88
N VAL A 148 -12.74 0.01 -6.82
CA VAL A 148 -12.56 -1.32 -7.41
C VAL A 148 -11.19 -1.50 -8.08
N VAL A 149 -10.70 -0.47 -8.78
CA VAL A 149 -9.37 -0.50 -9.41
C VAL A 149 -8.26 -0.40 -8.35
N GLY A 150 -8.38 0.53 -7.39
CA GLY A 150 -7.42 0.74 -6.31
C GLY A 150 -7.26 -0.50 -5.43
N ASP A 151 -8.36 -1.02 -4.90
CA ASP A 151 -8.37 -2.20 -4.03
C ASP A 151 -7.82 -3.42 -4.78
N GLN A 152 -8.06 -3.54 -6.09
CA GLN A 152 -7.44 -4.61 -6.88
C GLN A 152 -5.90 -4.45 -6.96
N VAL A 153 -5.39 -3.23 -7.11
CA VAL A 153 -3.95 -2.97 -7.04
C VAL A 153 -3.41 -3.35 -5.66
N PHE A 154 -4.15 -3.05 -4.59
CA PHE A 154 -3.72 -3.29 -3.21
C PHE A 154 -3.72 -4.78 -2.87
N VAL A 155 -4.76 -5.52 -3.24
CA VAL A 155 -4.81 -6.99 -3.15
C VAL A 155 -3.58 -7.61 -3.80
N ASN A 156 -3.23 -7.17 -5.01
CA ASN A 156 -2.08 -7.69 -5.72
C ASN A 156 -0.75 -7.32 -5.04
N ALA A 157 -0.63 -6.07 -4.55
CA ALA A 157 0.54 -5.60 -3.82
C ALA A 157 0.74 -6.39 -2.51
N TYR A 158 -0.32 -6.70 -1.79
CA TYR A 158 -0.25 -7.46 -0.55
C TYR A 158 -0.02 -8.96 -0.76
N LEU A 159 -0.52 -9.57 -1.84
CA LEU A 159 -0.10 -10.92 -2.25
C LEU A 159 1.40 -10.98 -2.57
N LEU A 160 1.92 -9.96 -3.26
CA LEU A 160 3.35 -9.83 -3.52
C LEU A 160 4.11 -9.63 -2.21
N GLY A 161 3.60 -8.80 -1.32
CA GLY A 161 4.16 -8.55 0.01
C GLY A 161 4.24 -9.82 0.85
N ALA A 162 3.15 -10.58 0.94
CA ALA A 162 3.14 -11.88 1.62
C ALA A 162 4.22 -12.82 1.05
N THR A 163 4.40 -12.84 -0.27
CA THR A 163 5.45 -13.64 -0.93
C THR A 163 6.87 -13.15 -0.60
N VAL A 164 7.09 -11.84 -0.55
CA VAL A 164 8.39 -11.23 -0.22
C VAL A 164 8.73 -11.43 1.24
N PHE A 165 7.75 -11.24 2.14
CA PHE A 165 7.91 -11.35 3.58
C PHE A 165 8.01 -12.78 4.07
N ALA A 166 7.42 -13.75 3.37
CA ALA A 166 7.53 -15.18 3.73
C ALA A 166 8.91 -15.80 3.41
N ARG A 167 9.84 -15.04 2.80
CA ARG A 167 11.20 -15.51 2.55
C ARG A 167 11.94 -15.77 3.87
N PRO A 168 12.95 -16.67 3.90
CA PRO A 168 13.63 -17.02 5.15
C PRO A 168 14.26 -15.79 5.83
N GLY A 169 13.68 -15.35 6.94
CA GLY A 169 14.15 -14.20 7.72
C GLY A 169 13.70 -14.19 9.19
N GLY A 170 13.17 -15.32 9.69
CA GLY A 170 12.75 -15.50 11.08
C GLY A 170 11.36 -14.92 11.41
N ASN A 171 11.08 -14.73 12.69
CA ASN A 171 9.74 -14.38 13.19
C ASN A 171 9.24 -13.00 12.70
N ALA A 172 10.15 -12.05 12.46
CA ALA A 172 9.80 -10.73 11.92
C ALA A 172 9.24 -10.84 10.48
N SER A 173 9.87 -11.65 9.64
CA SER A 173 9.42 -11.98 8.28
C SER A 173 8.06 -12.66 8.28
N ALA A 174 7.84 -13.64 9.16
CA ALA A 174 6.55 -14.30 9.33
C ALA A 174 5.44 -13.32 9.77
N ARG A 175 5.75 -12.40 10.70
CA ARG A 175 4.80 -11.38 11.16
C ARG A 175 4.39 -10.43 10.03
N LEU A 176 5.34 -9.94 9.23
CA LEU A 176 5.03 -9.08 8.09
C LEU A 176 4.20 -9.83 7.03
N ALA A 177 4.49 -11.10 6.77
CA ALA A 177 3.70 -11.92 5.86
C ALA A 177 2.25 -12.10 6.35
N ARG A 178 2.06 -12.29 7.67
CA ARG A 178 0.73 -12.32 8.29
C ARG A 178 0.00 -10.98 8.12
N ILE A 179 0.63 -9.86 8.47
CA ILE A 179 0.02 -8.52 8.35
C ILE A 179 -0.38 -8.22 6.90
N ALA A 180 0.50 -8.53 5.93
CA ALA A 180 0.16 -8.38 4.51
C ALA A 180 -1.05 -9.24 4.11
N SER A 181 -1.17 -10.45 4.65
CA SER A 181 -2.32 -11.32 4.39
C SER A 181 -3.61 -10.80 5.03
N GLU A 182 -3.52 -10.18 6.22
CA GLU A 182 -4.64 -9.54 6.91
C GLU A 182 -5.16 -8.34 6.12
N PHE A 183 -4.26 -7.45 5.66
CA PHE A 183 -4.64 -6.32 4.83
C PHE A 183 -5.25 -6.80 3.50
N MET A 184 -4.61 -7.77 2.81
CA MET A 184 -5.16 -8.35 1.58
C MET A 184 -6.59 -8.86 1.73
N ALA A 185 -6.92 -9.49 2.87
CA ALA A 185 -8.27 -9.96 3.14
C ALA A 185 -9.27 -8.80 3.28
N VAL A 186 -8.87 -7.72 3.95
CA VAL A 186 -9.68 -6.50 4.10
C VAL A 186 -9.88 -5.80 2.74
N GLU A 187 -8.82 -5.66 1.94
CA GLU A 187 -8.90 -5.08 0.59
C GLU A 187 -9.85 -5.86 -0.33
N MET A 188 -9.85 -7.19 -0.21
CA MET A 188 -10.80 -8.03 -0.95
C MET A 188 -12.26 -7.74 -0.54
N VAL A 189 -12.51 -7.43 0.73
CA VAL A 189 -13.85 -7.04 1.21
C VAL A 189 -14.22 -5.64 0.71
N HIS A 190 -13.30 -4.67 0.76
CA HIS A 190 -13.52 -3.32 0.21
C HIS A 190 -13.93 -3.41 -1.27
N ARG A 191 -13.16 -4.16 -2.07
CA ARG A 191 -13.44 -4.39 -3.49
C ARG A 191 -14.81 -5.04 -3.71
N ALA A 192 -15.12 -6.08 -2.93
CA ALA A 192 -16.38 -6.81 -3.04
C ALA A 192 -17.59 -5.91 -2.77
N LEU A 193 -17.50 -5.05 -1.75
CA LEU A 193 -18.56 -4.10 -1.41
C LEU A 193 -18.70 -3.00 -2.47
N ALA A 194 -17.58 -2.48 -3.00
CA ALA A 194 -17.61 -1.50 -4.08
C ALA A 194 -18.26 -2.07 -5.36
N LEU A 195 -17.94 -3.33 -5.71
CA LEU A 195 -18.60 -4.04 -6.82
C LEU A 195 -20.10 -4.22 -6.56
N GLN A 196 -20.48 -4.64 -5.36
CA GLN A 196 -21.88 -4.83 -5.01
C GLN A 196 -22.67 -3.51 -5.12
N SER A 197 -22.10 -2.40 -4.67
CA SER A 197 -22.70 -1.07 -4.82
C SER A 197 -22.81 -0.62 -6.29
N LEU A 198 -21.99 -1.17 -7.18
CA LEU A 198 -22.09 -1.00 -8.65
C LEU A 198 -23.04 -2.02 -9.31
N GLY A 199 -23.76 -2.84 -8.54
CA GLY A 199 -24.65 -3.88 -9.07
C GLY A 199 -23.91 -5.08 -9.68
N LYS A 200 -22.67 -5.33 -9.28
CA LYS A 200 -21.81 -6.43 -9.75
C LYS A 200 -21.65 -7.48 -8.65
N LEU A 201 -21.19 -8.68 -9.01
CA LEU A 201 -20.89 -9.73 -8.03
C LEU A 201 -19.71 -9.30 -7.14
N GLY A 202 -19.88 -9.32 -5.82
CA GLY A 202 -18.78 -9.08 -4.88
C GLY A 202 -17.88 -10.30 -4.65
N ASN A 203 -18.45 -11.50 -4.82
CA ASN A 203 -17.75 -12.78 -4.76
C ASN A 203 -17.33 -13.25 -6.18
N ASP A 204 -16.73 -12.35 -6.95
CA ASP A 204 -16.47 -12.53 -8.38
C ASP A 204 -15.31 -13.47 -8.73
N ARG A 205 -14.62 -14.06 -7.75
CA ARG A 205 -13.41 -14.85 -7.96
C ARG A 205 -13.24 -16.00 -6.98
N ALA A 206 -12.64 -17.08 -7.48
CA ALA A 206 -12.19 -18.22 -6.65
C ALA A 206 -10.79 -18.00 -6.04
N PHE A 207 -9.95 -17.21 -6.71
CA PHE A 207 -8.61 -16.83 -6.24
C PHE A 207 -8.42 -15.33 -6.40
N ALA A 208 -7.76 -14.70 -5.44
CA ALA A 208 -7.36 -13.29 -5.57
C ALA A 208 -6.39 -13.13 -6.76
N LYS A 209 -6.64 -12.13 -7.60
CA LYS A 209 -5.85 -11.88 -8.82
C LYS A 209 -4.43 -11.42 -8.46
N PHE A 210 -3.42 -12.12 -9.00
CA PHE A 210 -2.00 -11.81 -8.80
C PHE A 210 -1.28 -11.47 -10.12
N SER A 211 -1.35 -12.33 -11.12
CA SER A 211 -0.79 -12.03 -12.46
C SER A 211 -1.70 -12.45 -13.60
N GLN A 212 -2.88 -12.96 -13.27
CA GLN A 212 -3.93 -13.30 -14.21
C GLN A 212 -4.53 -12.04 -14.81
N VAL A 213 -5.15 -12.17 -15.98
CA VAL A 213 -5.98 -11.12 -16.60
C VAL A 213 -7.39 -11.20 -15.99
N GLU A 214 -8.03 -10.05 -15.81
CA GLU A 214 -9.46 -10.00 -15.47
C GLU A 214 -10.29 -10.29 -16.73
N GLU A 215 -10.84 -11.49 -16.83
CA GLU A 215 -11.56 -11.97 -18.02
C GLU A 215 -13.03 -11.56 -18.04
N VAL A 216 -13.61 -11.21 -16.88
CA VAL A 216 -15.01 -10.82 -16.79
C VAL A 216 -15.23 -9.48 -17.47
N GLU A 217 -16.16 -9.42 -18.44
CA GLU A 217 -16.51 -8.20 -19.16
C GLU A 217 -17.27 -7.20 -18.28
N GLY A 218 -17.08 -5.90 -18.56
CA GLY A 218 -17.81 -4.82 -17.91
C GLY A 218 -17.38 -4.49 -16.48
N LEU A 219 -16.30 -5.06 -15.97
CA LEU A 219 -15.66 -4.61 -14.72
C LEU A 219 -14.79 -3.38 -14.98
N PRO A 220 -14.58 -2.48 -13.99
CA PRO A 220 -13.59 -1.41 -14.09
C PRO A 220 -12.16 -1.89 -14.39
N THR A 221 -11.88 -3.18 -14.15
CA THR A 221 -10.56 -3.80 -14.33
C THR A 221 -10.52 -4.82 -15.46
N SER A 222 -11.57 -4.95 -16.28
CA SER A 222 -11.64 -5.91 -17.39
C SER A 222 -10.44 -5.78 -18.34
N GLY A 223 -9.86 -6.92 -18.73
CA GLY A 223 -8.69 -6.99 -19.60
C GLY A 223 -7.37 -6.58 -18.93
N GLN A 224 -7.39 -6.09 -17.69
CA GLN A 224 -6.18 -5.66 -17.00
C GLN A 224 -5.48 -6.84 -16.32
N PRO A 225 -4.18 -7.09 -16.61
CA PRO A 225 -3.40 -8.08 -15.89
C PRO A 225 -3.12 -7.62 -14.46
N GLY A 226 -2.86 -8.58 -13.58
CA GLY A 226 -2.12 -8.30 -12.35
C GLY A 226 -0.64 -8.00 -12.62
N PHE A 227 0.14 -7.75 -11.57
CA PHE A 227 1.56 -7.43 -11.65
C PHE A 227 2.41 -8.26 -10.70
N LYS A 228 3.68 -8.44 -11.09
CA LYS A 228 4.71 -9.12 -10.30
C LYS A 228 5.82 -8.18 -9.83
N ASN A 229 5.78 -6.90 -10.22
CA ASN A 229 6.72 -5.86 -9.82
C ASN A 229 5.97 -4.85 -8.95
N ILE A 230 6.40 -4.66 -7.71
CA ILE A 230 5.71 -3.77 -6.78
C ILE A 230 5.64 -2.32 -7.27
N LEU A 231 6.62 -1.87 -8.04
CA LEU A 231 6.63 -0.51 -8.58
C LEU A 231 5.51 -0.30 -9.62
N THR A 232 5.02 -1.37 -10.24
CA THR A 232 3.90 -1.32 -11.17
C THR A 232 2.59 -0.92 -10.49
N ALA A 233 2.45 -1.09 -9.17
CA ALA A 233 1.30 -0.56 -8.43
C ALA A 233 1.20 0.98 -8.59
N VAL A 234 2.33 1.68 -8.46
CA VAL A 234 2.40 3.14 -8.63
C VAL A 234 2.16 3.53 -10.08
N GLU A 235 2.71 2.77 -11.04
CA GLU A 235 2.53 3.02 -12.47
C GLU A 235 1.05 2.93 -12.87
N ILE A 236 0.33 1.91 -12.39
CA ILE A 236 -1.11 1.74 -12.63
C ILE A 236 -1.89 2.96 -12.10
N LEU A 237 -1.64 3.37 -10.86
CA LEU A 237 -2.33 4.52 -10.26
C LEU A 237 -1.98 5.84 -10.98
N LYS A 238 -0.72 6.02 -11.39
CA LYS A 238 -0.31 7.16 -12.24
C LYS A 238 -1.02 7.16 -13.59
N SER A 239 -1.18 6.00 -14.22
CA SER A 239 -1.90 5.86 -15.49
C SER A 239 -3.39 6.22 -15.37
N ALA A 240 -3.97 6.02 -14.18
CA ALA A 240 -5.33 6.45 -13.85
C ALA A 240 -5.45 7.96 -13.53
N GLY A 241 -4.36 8.72 -13.63
CA GLY A 241 -4.36 10.17 -13.41
C GLY A 241 -4.00 10.59 -11.99
N ILE A 242 -3.66 9.67 -11.08
CA ILE A 242 -3.20 10.02 -9.73
C ILE A 242 -1.75 10.54 -9.79
N GLY A 243 -1.51 11.71 -9.22
CA GLY A 243 -0.15 12.24 -9.05
C GLY A 243 0.38 11.99 -7.64
N PHE A 244 1.68 11.70 -7.53
CA PHE A 244 2.36 11.37 -6.27
C PHE A 244 3.33 12.50 -5.90
N GLY A 245 2.86 13.50 -5.16
CA GLY A 245 3.62 14.71 -4.83
C GLY A 245 3.72 15.73 -5.99
N GLU A 246 3.20 15.37 -7.16
CA GLU A 246 3.18 16.13 -8.41
C GLU A 246 1.78 16.08 -9.03
N GLU A 247 1.49 16.94 -10.01
CA GLU A 247 0.23 16.84 -10.76
C GLU A 247 0.14 15.51 -11.51
N GLY A 248 -1.06 14.96 -11.60
CA GLY A 248 -1.34 13.78 -12.41
C GLY A 248 -1.41 14.07 -13.90
N THR A 249 -1.58 13.01 -14.70
CA THR A 249 -1.77 13.09 -16.15
C THR A 249 -3.12 13.68 -16.53
N VAL A 250 -4.15 13.51 -15.68
CA VAL A 250 -5.46 14.15 -15.83
C VAL A 250 -5.43 15.53 -15.17
N LYS A 251 -5.63 16.58 -15.96
CA LYS A 251 -5.47 17.99 -15.53
C LYS A 251 -6.64 18.56 -14.73
N GLN A 252 -7.80 17.92 -14.77
CA GLN A 252 -8.95 18.27 -13.92
C GLN A 252 -8.85 17.44 -12.63
N GLY A 253 -8.40 18.09 -11.56
CA GLY A 253 -8.16 17.47 -10.27
C GLY A 253 -7.67 18.48 -9.25
N ALA A 254 -7.34 17.98 -8.07
CA ALA A 254 -6.82 18.81 -6.99
C ALA A 254 -5.79 18.05 -6.15
N PHE A 255 -4.96 18.81 -5.45
CA PHE A 255 -4.07 18.25 -4.43
C PHE A 255 -4.82 18.00 -3.12
N TYR A 256 -4.54 16.85 -2.54
CA TYR A 256 -4.98 16.44 -1.21
C TYR A 256 -3.78 15.95 -0.41
N GLU A 257 -3.69 16.35 0.85
CA GLU A 257 -2.62 15.97 1.77
C GLU A 257 -3.22 15.18 2.93
N LEU A 258 -2.61 14.04 3.30
CA LEU A 258 -3.14 13.17 4.35
C LEU A 258 -3.38 13.91 5.67
N SER A 259 -2.48 14.83 6.04
CA SER A 259 -2.59 15.60 7.30
C SER A 259 -3.92 16.35 7.43
N ASP A 260 -4.47 16.80 6.31
CA ASP A 260 -5.71 17.57 6.30
C ASP A 260 -6.93 16.67 6.55
N PHE A 261 -6.78 15.36 6.35
CA PHE A 261 -7.85 14.38 6.45
C PHE A 261 -7.84 13.58 7.75
N ILE A 262 -6.72 13.51 8.50
CA ILE A 262 -6.61 12.68 9.72
C ILE A 262 -7.75 12.95 10.71
N ALA A 263 -8.06 14.22 10.97
CA ALA A 263 -9.15 14.60 11.89
C ALA A 263 -10.55 14.32 11.33
N GLN A 264 -10.67 14.11 10.02
CA GLN A 264 -11.93 13.88 9.31
C GLN A 264 -12.21 12.39 9.10
N VAL A 265 -11.22 11.50 9.31
CA VAL A 265 -11.39 10.05 9.12
C VAL A 265 -12.57 9.56 9.97
N PRO A 266 -13.65 9.04 9.35
CA PRO A 266 -14.80 8.52 10.08
C PRO A 266 -14.38 7.46 11.11
N ASN A 267 -15.14 7.32 12.19
CA ASN A 267 -14.89 6.30 13.21
C ASN A 267 -16.15 5.49 13.51
N PRO A 268 -16.65 4.68 12.57
CA PRO A 268 -17.83 3.88 12.83
C PRO A 268 -17.60 2.95 14.02
N SER A 269 -18.59 2.84 14.90
CA SER A 269 -18.53 2.01 16.12
C SER A 269 -18.31 0.53 15.84
N ASP A 270 -18.76 0.06 14.69
CA ASP A 270 -18.81 -1.35 14.34
C ASP A 270 -17.47 -1.85 13.75
N VAL A 271 -16.53 -0.95 13.46
CA VAL A 271 -15.16 -1.30 13.06
C VAL A 271 -14.43 -1.92 14.24
N ASN A 272 -14.08 -3.19 14.12
CA ASN A 272 -13.41 -4.02 15.12
C ASN A 272 -11.97 -4.37 14.72
N THR A 273 -11.30 -5.24 15.49
CA THR A 273 -9.96 -5.79 15.18
C THR A 273 -8.94 -4.72 14.77
N ARG A 274 -8.91 -3.62 15.51
CA ARG A 274 -8.17 -2.40 15.13
C ARG A 274 -6.64 -2.51 15.28
N ASN A 275 -6.16 -3.60 15.86
CA ASN A 275 -4.75 -3.83 16.11
C ASN A 275 -4.37 -5.22 15.56
N PRO A 276 -3.23 -5.35 14.87
CA PRO A 276 -2.70 -6.66 14.52
C PRO A 276 -2.25 -7.40 15.79
N ALA A 277 -2.40 -8.73 15.80
CA ALA A 277 -1.94 -9.58 16.90
C ALA A 277 -0.42 -9.54 17.13
#